data_AF-A0A2M8NHB8-F1
#
_entry.id   AF-A0A2M8NHB8-F1
#
_cell.length_a   1.000
_cell.length_b   1.000
_cell.length_c   1.000
_cell.angle_alpha   90.00
_cell.angle_beta   90.00
_cell.angle_gamma   90.00
#
_symmetry.space_group_name_H-M   'P 1'
#
loop_
_entity.id
_entity.type
_entity.pdbx_description
1 polymer ?
#
loop_
_entity_poly.entity_id
_entity_poly.type
_entity_poly.pdbx_seq_one_letter_code
_entity_poly.pdbx_strand_id
1 'polypeptide(L)' 'MNPAVVKARAAELGFSTCGIVPAEPSPHLDAYLRWIDAEMHGSMSYLARPDRVARRRNLNL' A
#
# COMPACT_ATOMS: atom_id res chain seq x y z
N MET A 1 15.68 13.54 0.17
CA MET A 1 14.55 14.48 0.44
C MET A 1 14.35 14.54 1.95
N ASN A 2 14.20 15.73 2.54
CA ASN A 2 14.01 15.87 3.99
C ASN A 2 12.54 15.59 4.37
N PRO A 3 12.25 14.58 5.21
CA PRO A 3 10.90 14.28 5.68
C PRO A 3 10.12 15.48 6.24
N ALA A 4 10.80 16.40 6.92
CA ALA A 4 10.17 17.58 7.52
C ALA A 4 9.64 18.54 6.45
N VAL A 5 10.37 18.73 5.34
CA VAL A 5 9.96 19.61 4.23
C VAL A 5 8.69 19.07 3.56
N VAL A 6 8.61 17.75 3.35
CA VAL A 6 7.44 17.11 2.75
C VAL A 6 6.21 17.27 3.65
N LYS A 7 6.36 17.05 4.95
CA LYS A 7 5.27 17.19 5.92
C LYS A 7 4.77 18.63 6.04
N ALA A 8 5.69 19.61 6.06
CA ALA A 8 5.33 21.03 6.07
C ALA A 8 4.52 21.40 4.81
N ARG A 9 4.98 20.98 3.63
CA ARG A 9 4.27 21.23 2.38
C ARG A 9 2.89 20.57 2.34
N ALA A 10 2.76 19.36 2.89
CA ALA A 10 1.46 18.68 3.01
C ALA A 10 0.49 19.49 3.89
N ALA A 11 0.96 20.05 5.01
CA ALA A 11 0.13 20.90 5.87
C ALA A 11 -0.31 22.19 5.16
N GLU A 12 0.59 22.87 4.45
CA GLU A 12 0.26 24.08 3.65
C GLU A 12 -0.81 23.82 2.59
N LEU A 13 -0.80 22.62 1.99
CA LEU A 13 -1.77 22.20 0.98
C LEU A 13 -3.11 21.73 1.59
N GLY A 14 -3.25 21.72 2.91
CA GLY A 14 -4.48 21.33 3.61
C GLY A 14 -4.64 19.82 3.86
N PHE A 15 -3.59 19.01 3.71
CA PHE A 15 -3.66 17.60 4.08
C PHE A 15 -3.69 17.44 5.61
N SER A 16 -4.64 16.68 6.13
CA SER A 16 -4.78 16.44 7.58
C SER A 16 -3.70 15.51 8.15
N THR A 17 -3.08 14.66 7.31
CA THR A 17 -2.02 13.72 7.73
C THR A 17 -0.96 13.53 6.64
N CYS A 18 0.28 13.23 7.04
CA CYS A 18 1.38 12.91 6.14
C CYS A 18 2.33 11.89 6.79
N GLY A 19 2.33 10.66 6.26
CA GLY A 19 3.23 9.58 6.66
C GLY A 19 4.33 9.36 5.64
N ILE A 20 5.52 8.98 6.10
CA ILE A 20 6.64 8.55 5.25
C ILE A 20 6.99 7.13 5.71
N VAL A 21 7.02 6.20 4.77
CA VAL A 21 7.29 4.78 5.02
C VAL A 21 8.37 4.27 4.06
N PRO A 22 9.12 3.23 4.44
CA PRO A 22 10.06 2.59 3.54
C PRO A 22 9.34 1.99 2.31
N ALA A 23 10.03 1.95 1.18
CA ALA A 23 9.55 1.30 -0.03
C ALA A 23 9.81 -0.22 0.06
N GLU A 24 9.18 -0.87 1.02
CA GLU A 24 9.26 -2.31 1.25
C GLU A 24 7.85 -2.94 1.30
N PRO A 25 7.72 -4.25 1.04
CA PRO A 25 6.43 -4.93 1.14
C PRO A 25 5.77 -4.72 2.50
N SER A 26 4.44 -4.60 2.49
CA SER A 26 3.68 -4.38 3.73
C SER A 26 3.95 -5.50 4.74
N PRO A 27 4.11 -5.19 6.05
CA PRO A 27 4.22 -6.21 7.09
C PRO A 27 2.95 -7.08 7.21
N HIS A 28 1.84 -6.66 6.59
CA HIS A 28 0.58 -7.39 6.55
C HIS A 28 0.34 -8.11 5.22
N LEU A 29 1.36 -8.21 4.35
CA LEU A 29 1.22 -8.85 3.04
C LEU A 29 0.70 -10.29 3.17
N ASP A 30 1.22 -11.08 4.10
CA ASP A 30 0.80 -12.47 4.26
C ASP A 30 -0.67 -12.59 4.71
N ALA A 31 -1.13 -11.68 5.57
CA ALA A 31 -2.53 -11.64 5.96
C ALA A 31 -3.44 -11.30 4.77
N TYR A 32 -3.01 -10.36 3.93
CA TYR A 32 -3.70 -10.03 2.68
C TYR A 32 -3.75 -11.23 1.72
N LEU A 33 -2.63 -11.96 1.57
CA LEU A 33 -2.56 -13.13 0.68
C LEU A 33 -3.49 -14.25 1.15
N ARG A 34 -3.49 -14.57 2.45
CA ARG A 34 -4.45 -15.55 3.02
C ARG A 34 -5.90 -15.11 2.83
N TRP A 35 -6.17 -13.80 2.94
CA TRP A 35 -7.51 -13.27 2.75
C TRP A 35 -7.99 -13.37 1.30
N ILE A 36 -7.09 -13.18 0.33
CA ILE A 36 -7.38 -13.43 -1.09
C ILE A 36 -7.59 -14.92 -1.37
N ASP A 37 -6.72 -15.78 -0.83
CA ASP A 37 -6.79 -17.24 -1.03
C ASP A 37 -8.09 -17.83 -0.47
N ALA A 38 -8.60 -17.28 0.63
CA ALA A 38 -9.89 -17.63 1.23
C ALA A 38 -11.11 -17.01 0.50
N GLU A 39 -10.93 -16.40 -0.68
CA GLU A 39 -11.97 -15.74 -1.48
C GLU A 39 -12.77 -14.65 -0.72
N MET A 40 -12.24 -14.14 0.39
CA MET A 40 -12.94 -13.18 1.25
C MET A 40 -13.08 -11.78 0.61
N HIS A 41 -12.53 -11.59 -0.59
CA HIS A 41 -12.78 -10.40 -1.41
C HIS A 41 -14.17 -10.39 -2.06
N GLY A 42 -14.92 -11.49 -2.02
CA GLY A 42 -16.25 -11.59 -2.62
C GLY A 42 -16.22 -11.15 -4.09
N SER A 43 -17.13 -10.27 -4.49
CA SER A 43 -17.21 -9.75 -5.87
C SER A 43 -16.11 -8.76 -6.26
N MET A 44 -15.24 -8.35 -5.33
CA MET A 44 -14.16 -7.40 -5.60
C MET A 44 -12.95 -8.07 -6.25
N SER A 45 -13.15 -8.79 -7.37
CA SER A 45 -12.11 -9.58 -8.04
C SER A 45 -10.88 -8.77 -8.47
N TYR A 46 -11.04 -7.45 -8.63
CA TYR A 46 -9.91 -6.54 -8.87
C TYR A 46 -8.87 -6.56 -7.74
N LEU A 47 -9.25 -6.96 -6.52
CA LEU A 47 -8.32 -7.12 -5.41
C LEU A 47 -7.40 -8.33 -5.61
N ALA A 48 -7.90 -9.43 -6.16
CA ALA A 48 -7.16 -10.68 -6.37
C ALA A 48 -6.39 -10.75 -7.69
N ARG A 49 -6.44 -9.70 -8.53
CA ARG A 49 -5.77 -9.68 -9.84
C ARG A 49 -4.27 -10.06 -9.74
N PRO A 50 -3.76 -10.98 -10.59
CA PRO A 50 -2.37 -11.43 -10.53
C PRO A 50 -1.35 -10.29 -10.60
N ASP A 51 -1.55 -9.31 -11.49
CA ASP A 51 -0.65 -8.15 -11.64
C ASP A 51 -0.61 -7.26 -10.37
N ARG A 52 -1.73 -7.19 -9.64
CA ARG A 52 -1.84 -6.43 -8.40
C ARG A 52 -1.16 -7.16 -7.24
N VAL A 53 -1.31 -8.47 -7.17
CA VAL A 53 -0.66 -9.31 -6.16
C VAL A 53 0.86 -9.30 -6.37
N ALA A 54 1.32 -9.41 -7.62
CA ALA A 54 2.73 -9.36 -7.96
C ALA A 54 3.37 -8.06 -7.47
N ARG A 55 2.79 -6.89 -7.81
CA ARG A 55 3.29 -5.56 -7.39
C ARG A 55 3.32 -5.33 -5.88
N ARG A 56 2.56 -6.09 -5.09
CA ARG A 56 2.65 -6.02 -3.62
C ARG A 56 3.74 -6.89 -3.02
N ARG A 57 4.13 -7.96 -3.72
CA ARG A 57 5.25 -8.83 -3.34
C ARG A 57 6.58 -8.21 -3.73
N ASN A 58 6.64 -7.60 -4.90
CA ASN A 58 7.81 -6.91 -5.41
C ASN A 58 7.42 -5.50 -5.86
N LEU A 59 7.91 -4.49 -5.15
CA LEU A 59 7.62 -3.08 -5.43
C LEU A 59 8.40 -2.53 -6.64
N ASN A 60 9.33 -3.31 -7.20
CA ASN A 60 10.17 -2.94 -8.35
C ASN A 60 9.76 -3.66 -9.65
N LEU A 61 8.55 -4.24 -9.70
CA LEU A 61 8.00 -4.90 -10.88
C LEU A 61 7.73 -3.94 -12.04
#